data_AF-X1TMJ8-F1
#
_entry.id   AF-X1TMJ8-F1
#
_cell.length_a   1.000
_cell.length_b   1.000
_cell.length_c   1.000
_cell.angle_alpha   90.00
_cell.angle_beta   90.00
_cell.angle_gamma   90.00
#
_symmetry.space_group_name_H-M   'P 1'
#
loop_
_entity.id
_entity.type
_entity.pdbx_description
1 polymer ?
#
loop_
_entity_poly.entity_id
_entity_poly.type
_entity_poly.pdbx_seq_one_letter_code
_entity_poly.pdbx_strand_id
1 'polypeptide(L)' 'MNKVTEAQRQGLGLYVDWGFTLEHDGAMAVLLLHEGKLVARFSQAGASKERIQAECARHLVMKHGWDGCIWS' A
#
# COMPACT_ATOMS: atom_id res chain seq x y z
N MET A 1 12.03 -11.18 -14.68
CA MET A 1 11.27 -10.03 -14.14
C MET A 1 10.23 -10.56 -13.16
N ASN A 2 10.50 -10.54 -11.86
CA ASN A 2 9.46 -10.75 -10.86
C ASN A 2 8.58 -9.50 -10.84
N LYS A 3 7.34 -9.63 -11.32
CA LYS A 3 6.36 -8.56 -11.37
C LYS A 3 5.50 -8.62 -10.12
N VAL A 4 4.97 -7.47 -9.67
CA VAL A 4 3.87 -7.43 -8.72
C VAL A 4 2.75 -8.34 -9.25
N THR A 5 2.27 -9.25 -8.40
CA THR A 5 1.28 -10.25 -8.79
C THR A 5 -0.09 -9.61 -8.97
N GLU A 6 -0.98 -10.28 -9.70
CA GLU A 6 -2.34 -9.77 -9.90
C GLU A 6 -3.12 -9.70 -8.58
N ALA A 7 -2.91 -10.68 -7.69
CA ALA A 7 -3.49 -10.66 -6.34
C ALA A 7 -3.02 -9.44 -5.52
N GLN A 8 -1.76 -9.04 -5.66
CA GLN A 8 -1.22 -7.85 -4.98
C GLN A 8 -1.82 -6.56 -5.56
N ARG A 9 -1.94 -6.46 -6.90
CA ARG A 9 -2.62 -5.34 -7.57
C ARG A 9 -4.08 -5.23 -7.15
N GLN A 10 -4.81 -6.34 -7.15
CA GLN A 10 -6.19 -6.40 -6.63
C GLN A 10 -6.27 -6.06 -5.14
N GLY A 11 -5.19 -6.30 -4.40
CA GLY A 11 -5.07 -5.95 -2.98
C GLY A 11 -5.21 -4.45 -2.71
N LEU A 12 -4.80 -3.59 -3.65
CA LEU A 12 -5.00 -2.13 -3.52
C LEU A 12 -6.49 -1.76 -3.53
N GLY A 13 -7.33 -2.44 -4.32
CA GLY A 13 -8.76 -2.12 -4.42
C GLY A 13 -9.00 -0.64 -4.72
N LEU A 14 -9.87 0.01 -3.92
CA LEU A 14 -10.21 1.44 -4.07
C LEU A 14 -9.04 2.40 -3.82
N TYR A 15 -7.95 1.95 -3.18
CA TYR A 15 -6.79 2.81 -2.91
C TYR A 15 -6.04 3.20 -4.19
N VAL A 16 -6.23 2.45 -5.31
CA VAL A 16 -5.67 2.85 -6.62
C VAL A 16 -6.20 4.22 -7.04
N ASP A 17 -7.50 4.45 -6.85
CA ASP A 17 -8.15 5.72 -7.22
C ASP A 17 -7.69 6.89 -6.36
N TRP A 18 -7.09 6.59 -5.20
CA TRP A 18 -6.51 7.57 -4.28
C TRP A 18 -5.00 7.74 -4.48
N GLY A 19 -4.44 7.22 -5.58
CA GLY A 19 -3.04 7.45 -5.96
C GLY A 19 -2.04 6.49 -5.33
N PHE A 20 -2.49 5.36 -4.78
CA PHE A 20 -1.59 4.29 -4.34
C PHE A 20 -1.19 3.37 -5.49
N THR A 21 0.09 2.99 -5.52
CA THR A 21 0.63 2.02 -6.47
C THR A 21 1.52 0.99 -5.78
N LEU A 22 1.70 -0.16 -6.43
CA LEU A 22 2.64 -1.19 -6.00
C LEU A 22 3.70 -1.38 -7.07
N GLU A 23 4.96 -1.37 -6.64
CA GLU A 23 6.13 -1.64 -7.47
C GLU A 23 6.94 -2.80 -6.90
N HIS A 24 7.72 -3.46 -7.75
CA HIS A 24 8.66 -4.48 -7.31
C HIS A 24 10.07 -3.90 -7.32
N ASP A 25 10.85 -4.12 -6.26
CA ASP A 25 12.21 -3.56 -6.12
C ASP A 25 13.28 -4.25 -7.00
N GLY A 26 12.85 -5.06 -7.96
CA GLY A 26 13.71 -5.94 -8.76
C GLY A 26 14.28 -7.17 -8.03
N ALA A 27 14.11 -7.30 -6.71
CA ALA A 27 14.66 -8.39 -5.90
C ALA A 27 13.56 -9.23 -5.25
N MET A 28 13.22 -8.96 -3.98
CA MET A 28 12.30 -9.78 -3.17
C MET A 28 11.29 -8.94 -2.39
N ALA A 29 11.16 -7.65 -2.75
CA ALA A 29 10.23 -6.76 -2.08
C ALA A 29 9.22 -6.12 -3.01
N VAL A 30 8.06 -5.85 -2.43
CA VAL A 30 7.00 -5.04 -3.01
C VAL A 30 6.99 -3.69 -2.27
N LEU A 31 7.09 -2.62 -3.03
CA LEU A 31 7.05 -1.24 -2.56
C LEU A 31 5.62 -0.73 -2.71
N LEU A 32 5.04 -0.25 -1.61
CA LEU A 32 3.80 0.52 -1.63
C LEU A 32 4.16 1.99 -1.72
N LEU A 33 3.66 2.64 -2.76
CA LEU A 33 3.86 4.05 -3.03
C LEU A 33 2.53 4.78 -2.93
N HIS A 34 2.57 6.05 -2.52
CA HIS A 34 1.46 6.99 -2.61
C HIS A 34 1.99 8.27 -3.27
N GLU A 35 1.43 8.64 -4.42
CA GLU A 35 1.90 9.78 -5.23
C GLU A 35 3.41 9.69 -5.55
N GLY A 36 3.90 8.47 -5.81
CA GLY A 36 5.32 8.20 -6.10
C GLY A 36 6.26 8.21 -4.89
N LYS A 37 5.76 8.42 -3.67
CA LYS A 37 6.56 8.38 -2.42
C LYS A 37 6.40 7.04 -1.72
N LEU A 38 7.50 6.51 -1.18
CA LEU A 38 7.49 5.25 -0.44
C LEU A 38 6.69 5.37 0.86
N VAL A 39 5.68 4.51 0.99
CA VAL A 39 4.84 4.36 2.19
C VAL A 39 5.28 3.15 3.00
N ALA A 40 5.46 2.00 2.34
CA ALA A 40 5.84 0.76 2.99
C ALA A 40 6.62 -0.16 2.05
N ARG A 41 7.42 -1.06 2.64
CA ARG A 41 8.12 -2.13 1.93
C ARG A 41 7.72 -3.46 2.54
N PHE A 42 7.25 -4.36 1.69
CA PHE A 42 6.87 -5.72 2.08
C PHE A 42 7.83 -6.71 1.45
N SER A 43 8.11 -7.83 2.12
CA SER A 43 8.63 -8.99 1.39
C SER A 43 7.56 -9.49 0.42
N GLN A 44 7.97 -10.15 -0.66
CA GLN A 44 7.04 -10.67 -1.67
C GLN A 44 5.95 -11.58 -1.06
N ALA A 45 6.32 -12.42 -0.09
CA ALA A 45 5.38 -13.28 0.65
C ALA A 45 4.56 -12.52 1.72
N GLY A 46 5.07 -11.40 2.22
CA GLY A 46 4.42 -10.59 3.25
C GLY A 46 3.45 -9.54 2.71
N ALA A 47 3.40 -9.33 1.40
CA ALA A 47 2.51 -8.39 0.72
C ALA A 47 1.10 -8.97 0.53
N SER A 48 0.44 -9.34 1.63
CA SER A 48 -0.97 -9.76 1.58
C SER A 48 -1.88 -8.55 1.38
N LYS A 49 -3.09 -8.79 0.86
CA LYS A 49 -4.11 -7.75 0.65
C LYS A 49 -4.39 -6.97 1.93
N GLU A 50 -4.58 -7.66 3.04
CA GLU A 50 -4.93 -7.07 4.34
C GLU A 50 -3.81 -6.13 4.81
N ARG A 51 -2.56 -6.53 4.66
CA ARG A 51 -1.40 -5.71 5.06
C ARG A 51 -1.22 -4.51 4.15
N ILE A 52 -1.41 -4.66 2.84
CA ILE A 52 -1.37 -3.55 1.88
C ILE A 52 -2.44 -2.51 2.25
N GLN A 53 -3.69 -2.95 2.47
CA GLN A 53 -4.79 -2.05 2.80
C GLN A 53 -4.63 -1.37 4.15
N ALA A 54 -4.12 -2.09 5.16
CA ALA A 54 -3.82 -1.53 6.47
C ALA A 54 -2.79 -0.40 6.38
N GLU A 55 -1.73 -0.57 5.58
CA GLU A 55 -0.73 0.46 5.36
C GLU A 55 -1.27 1.66 4.57
N CYS A 56 -2.12 1.44 3.57
CA CYS A 56 -2.81 2.54 2.87
C CYS A 56 -3.65 3.38 3.83
N ALA A 57 -4.50 2.73 4.63
CA ALA A 57 -5.34 3.40 5.63
C ALA A 57 -4.46 4.17 6.62
N ARG A 58 -3.47 3.52 7.24
CA ARG A 58 -2.54 4.13 8.19
C ARG A 58 -1.82 5.34 7.60
N HIS A 59 -1.40 5.28 6.33
CA HIS A 59 -0.74 6.39 5.68
C HIS A 59 -1.66 7.59 5.47
N LEU A 60 -2.92 7.38 5.04
CA LEU A 60 -3.89 8.47 4.89
C LEU A 60 -4.19 9.15 6.24
N VAL A 61 -4.33 8.35 7.29
CA VAL A 61 -4.48 8.82 8.67
C VAL A 61 -3.32 9.73 9.07
N MET A 62 -2.08 9.29 8.85
CA MET A 62 -0.89 10.07 9.19
C MET A 62 -0.72 11.31 8.30
N LYS A 63 -0.97 11.20 6.98
CA LYS A 63 -0.78 12.28 6.00
C LYS A 63 -1.80 13.41 6.17
N HIS A 64 -3.05 13.07 6.49
CA HIS A 64 -4.14 14.03 6.65
C HIS A 64 -4.39 14.41 8.12
N GLY A 65 -3.53 13.99 9.05
CA GLY A 65 -3.59 14.41 10.45
C GLY A 65 -4.78 13.83 11.21
N TRP A 66 -5.22 12.62 10.88
CA TRP A 66 -6.30 11.96 11.61
C TRP A 66 -5.75 11.45 12.95
N ASP A 67 -6.29 11.99 14.03
CA ASP A 67 -5.94 11.75 15.44
C ASP A 67 -6.65 10.51 16.02
N GLY A 68 -7.35 9.75 15.17
CA GLY A 68 -8.03 8.51 15.57
C GLY A 68 -9.41 8.72 16.19
N CYS A 69 -9.98 9.93 16.13
CA CYS A 69 -11.34 10.17 16.58
C CYS A 69 -12.36 10.05 15.44
N ILE A 70 -13.30 9.09 15.58
CA ILE A 70 -14.60 9.11 14.90
C ILE A 70 -15.62 9.59 15.94
N TRP A 71 -15.90 10.90 15.95
CA TRP A 71 -17.16 11.47 16.48
C TRP A 71 -17.65 12.38 15.34
N SER A 72 -18.86 12.23 14.80
CA SER A 72 -20.16 12.07 15.45
C SER A 72 -21.10 11.16 14.68
#